data_AF-A0A087RS49-F1
#
_entry.id   AF-A0A087RS49-F1
#
_cell.length_a   1.000
_cell.length_b   1.000
_cell.length_c   1.000
_cell.angle_alpha   90.00
_cell.angle_beta   90.00
_cell.angle_gamma   90.00
#
_symmetry.space_group_name_H-M   'P 1'
#
loop_
_entity.id
_entity.type
_entity.pdbx_description
1 polymer ?
#
loop_
_entity_poly.entity_id
_entity_poly.type
_entity_poly.pdbx_seq_one_letter_code
_entity_poly.pdbx_strand_id
1 'polypeptide(L)'
;LSNPNLNDVKNRVTLEMVQELEKNIDKFESELHPLTNFILPGGSVPASQLHFTRTVVRRAETLTVQLAEKDEINSNCIIYLNRLSDLFFVMGRLINKRYGNEDIPWKI
;
A
#
# COMPACT_ATOMS: atom_id res chain seq x y z
N LEU A 1 -6.39 -2.35 23.77
CA LEU A 1 -5.90 -2.62 22.39
C LEU A 1 -7.11 -2.78 21.48
N SER A 2 -7.31 -1.81 20.60
CA SER A 2 -8.20 -1.66 19.42
C SER A 2 -9.62 -2.24 19.33
N ASN A 3 -10.09 -3.13 20.21
CA ASN A 3 -11.50 -3.50 20.29
C ASN A 3 -12.12 -3.02 21.63
N PRO A 4 -12.96 -1.96 21.64
CA PRO A 4 -13.64 -1.52 22.85
C PRO A 4 -14.73 -2.51 23.30
N ASN A 5 -15.11 -3.48 22.46
CA ASN A 5 -16.12 -4.48 22.78
C ASN A 5 -15.65 -5.88 22.39
N LEU A 6 -15.11 -6.63 23.35
CA LEU A 6 -14.55 -7.97 23.15
C LEU A 6 -15.57 -9.02 22.68
N ASN A 7 -16.87 -8.70 22.70
CA ASN A 7 -17.94 -9.58 22.24
C ASN A 7 -18.22 -9.47 20.73
N ASP A 8 -17.64 -8.46 20.06
CA ASP A 8 -17.77 -8.33 18.61
C ASP A 8 -16.74 -9.23 17.90
N VAL A 9 -17.22 -10.39 17.45
CA VAL A 9 -16.44 -11.40 16.72
C VAL A 9 -16.34 -11.05 15.23
N LYS A 10 -16.92 -9.93 14.78
CA LYS A 10 -16.91 -9.56 13.37
C LYS A 10 -15.51 -9.14 12.92
N ASN A 11 -15.06 -9.75 11.83
CA ASN A 11 -13.87 -9.33 11.11
C ASN A 11 -14.03 -7.88 10.62
N ARG A 12 -13.17 -6.99 11.14
CA ARG A 12 -13.22 -5.55 10.82
C ARG A 12 -12.73 -5.22 9.43
N VAL A 13 -11.72 -5.94 8.96
CA VAL A 13 -11.22 -5.81 7.59
C VAL A 13 -12.07 -6.71 6.70
N THR A 14 -12.76 -6.11 5.74
CA THR A 14 -13.66 -6.81 4.83
C THR A 14 -13.12 -6.79 3.40
N LEU A 15 -13.72 -7.61 2.54
CA LEU A 15 -13.33 -7.68 1.13
C LEU A 15 -13.66 -6.38 0.38
N GLU A 16 -14.74 -5.69 0.75
CA GLU A 16 -15.13 -4.40 0.15
C GLU A 16 -14.04 -3.34 0.35
N MET A 17 -13.36 -3.34 1.51
CA MET A 17 -12.24 -2.44 1.77
C MET A 17 -11.05 -2.71 0.83
N VAL A 18 -10.80 -3.97 0.48
CA VAL A 18 -9.75 -4.35 -0.49
C VAL A 18 -10.12 -3.86 -1.88
N GLN A 19 -11.36 -4.08 -2.31
CA GLN A 19 -11.87 -3.64 -3.60
C GLN A 19 -11.82 -2.12 -3.76
N GLU A 20 -12.07 -1.37 -2.68
CA GLU A 20 -11.93 0.08 -2.69
C GLU A 20 -10.48 0.52 -2.90
N LEU A 21 -9.50 -0.17 -2.31
CA LEU A 21 -8.08 0.08 -2.59
C LEU A 21 -7.73 -0.18 -4.05
N GLU A 22 -8.18 -1.31 -4.60
CA GLU A 22 -7.96 -1.68 -6.01
C GLU A 22 -8.54 -0.62 -6.97
N LYS A 23 -9.78 -0.18 -6.73
CA LYS A 23 -10.41 0.89 -7.51
C LYS A 23 -9.61 2.19 -7.47
N ASN A 24 -9.04 2.54 -6.32
CA ASN A 24 -8.21 3.73 -6.19
C ASN A 24 -6.85 3.57 -6.88
N ILE A 25 -6.25 2.39 -6.83
CA ILE A 25 -5.04 2.04 -7.57
C ILE A 25 -5.29 2.24 -9.07
N ASP A 26 -6.29 1.58 -9.64
CA ASP A 26 -6.62 1.66 -11.07
C ASP A 26 -6.84 3.11 -11.53
N LYS A 27 -7.58 3.87 -10.72
CA LYS A 27 -7.84 5.29 -10.98
C LYS A 27 -6.54 6.09 -11.08
N PHE A 28 -5.65 5.93 -10.11
CA PHE A 28 -4.39 6.69 -10.08
C PHE A 28 -3.38 6.19 -11.10
N GLU A 29 -3.34 4.89 -11.39
CA GLU A 29 -2.49 4.33 -12.43
C GLU A 29 -2.88 4.83 -13.82
N SER A 30 -4.18 5.06 -14.08
CA SER A 30 -4.64 5.63 -15.35
C SER A 30 -4.08 7.03 -15.64
N GLU A 31 -3.70 7.78 -14.60
CA GLU A 31 -3.06 9.09 -14.74
C GLU A 31 -1.54 9.00 -14.96
N LEU A 32 -0.92 7.83 -14.77
CA LEU A 32 0.53 7.65 -14.80
C LEU A 32 1.02 7.11 -16.15
N HIS A 33 2.28 7.40 -16.45
CA HIS A 33 2.94 6.75 -17.58
C HIS A 33 3.29 5.30 -17.23
N PRO A 34 3.26 4.37 -18.20
CA PRO A 34 3.65 2.98 -17.98
C PRO A 34 5.03 2.88 -17.34
N LEU A 35 5.18 1.95 -16.39
CA LEU A 35 6.45 1.72 -15.72
C LEU A 35 7.41 1.00 -16.69
N THR A 36 8.44 1.69 -17.17
CA THR A 36 9.45 1.11 -18.07
C THR A 36 10.71 0.65 -17.34
N ASN A 37 10.98 1.22 -16.16
CA ASN A 37 12.16 0.95 -15.35
C ASN A 37 11.78 0.84 -13.87
N PHE A 38 12.64 0.20 -13.06
CA PHE A 38 12.53 0.27 -11.62
C PHE A 38 12.65 1.73 -11.13
N ILE A 39 11.82 2.12 -10.18
CA ILE A 39 11.81 3.47 -9.61
C ILE A 39 12.46 3.45 -8.24
N LEU A 40 13.41 4.35 -8.01
CA LEU A 40 13.99 4.57 -6.70
C LEU A 40 13.04 5.41 -5.83
N PRO A 41 12.88 5.08 -4.54
CA PRO A 41 12.04 5.84 -3.64
C PRO A 41 12.61 7.26 -3.48
N GLY A 42 11.88 8.27 -3.96
CA GLY A 42 12.33 9.65 -3.92
C GLY A 42 11.50 10.59 -4.80
N GLY A 43 12.11 11.71 -5.20
CA GLY A 43 11.46 12.80 -5.91
C GLY A 43 11.08 13.92 -4.95
N SER A 44 9.79 14.20 -4.81
CA SER A 44 9.29 15.21 -3.87
C SER A 44 9.29 14.70 -2.41
N VAL A 45 9.30 15.64 -1.45
CA VAL A 45 9.14 15.32 -0.02
C VAL A 45 7.87 14.48 0.26
N PRO A 46 6.67 14.87 -0.21
CA PRO A 46 5.47 14.06 -0.01
C PRO A 46 5.54 12.67 -0.69
N ALA A 47 6.13 12.55 -1.88
CA ALA A 47 6.32 11.24 -2.50
C ALA A 47 7.29 10.35 -1.71
N SER A 48 8.37 10.93 -1.19
CA SER A 48 9.34 10.23 -0.33
C SER A 48 8.68 9.72 0.96
N GLN A 49 7.80 10.51 1.57
CA GLN A 49 7.01 10.09 2.73
C GLN A 49 6.04 8.94 2.41
N LEU A 50 5.42 8.94 1.23
CA LEU A 50 4.58 7.84 0.77
C LEU A 50 5.40 6.56 0.55
N HIS A 51 6.59 6.68 -0.07
CA HIS A 51 7.50 5.54 -0.23
C HIS A 51 7.99 5.01 1.12
N PHE A 52 8.23 5.87 2.11
CA PHE A 52 8.55 5.44 3.47
C PHE A 52 7.36 4.72 4.12
N THR A 53 6.15 5.29 4.04
CA THR A 53 4.94 4.65 4.56
C THR A 53 4.73 3.26 3.95
N ARG A 54 4.98 3.11 2.64
CA ARG A 54 4.94 1.82 1.95
C ARG A 54 5.87 0.78 2.58
N THR A 55 7.09 1.14 2.98
CA THR A 55 8.00 0.17 3.64
C THR A 55 7.49 -0.26 5.01
N VAL A 56 6.87 0.66 5.76
CA VAL A 56 6.22 0.35 7.05
C VAL A 56 5.06 -0.61 6.85
N VAL A 57 4.23 -0.41 5.83
CA VAL A 57 3.11 -1.31 5.48
C VAL A 57 3.62 -2.69 5.06
N ARG A 58 4.66 -2.77 4.21
CA ARG A 58 5.26 -4.05 3.82
C ARG A 58 5.82 -4.81 5.03
N ARG A 59 6.45 -4.10 5.99
CA ARG A 59 6.88 -4.70 7.26
C ARG A 59 5.70 -5.23 8.08
N ALA A 60 4.60 -4.47 8.16
CA ALA A 60 3.40 -4.92 8.86
C ALA A 60 2.78 -6.16 8.19
N GLU A 61 2.75 -6.22 6.85
CA GLU A 61 2.33 -7.40 6.10
C GLU A 61 3.20 -8.61 6.44
N THR A 62 4.53 -8.48 6.40
CA THR A 62 5.44 -9.59 6.75
C THR A 62 5.17 -10.13 8.15
N LEU A 63 4.98 -9.25 9.14
CA LEU A 63 4.63 -9.66 10.51
C LEU A 63 3.25 -10.32 10.58
N THR A 64 2.28 -9.85 9.79
CA THR A 64 0.93 -10.43 9.73
C THR A 64 0.94 -11.82 9.11
N VAL A 65 1.75 -12.04 8.06
CA VAL A 65 1.95 -13.37 7.46
C VAL A 65 2.58 -14.32 8.47
N GLN A 66 3.62 -13.90 9.19
CA GLN A 66 4.24 -14.71 10.25
C GLN A 66 3.28 -15.06 11.39
N LEU A 67 2.32 -14.18 11.68
CA LEU A 67 1.25 -14.46 12.65
C LEU A 67 0.26 -15.49 12.10
N ALA A 68 -0.13 -15.37 10.83
CA ALA A 68 -1.04 -16.30 10.18
C ALA A 68 -0.51 -17.74 10.08
N GLU A 69 0.81 -17.92 10.10
CA GLU A 69 1.43 -19.24 10.17
C GLU A 69 1.25 -19.92 11.53
N LYS A 70 1.00 -19.15 12.59
CA LYS A 70 0.90 -19.63 13.98
C LYS A 70 -0.54 -19.70 14.49
N ASP A 71 -1.35 -18.73 14.11
CA ASP A 71 -2.72 -18.56 14.58
C ASP A 71 -3.69 -18.33 13.41
N GLU A 72 -4.94 -18.76 13.56
CA GLU A 72 -5.99 -18.44 12.60
C GLU A 72 -6.33 -16.94 12.69
N ILE A 73 -6.10 -16.22 11.60
CA ILE A 73 -6.42 -14.79 11.49
C ILE A 73 -7.29 -14.51 10.26
N ASN A 74 -7.91 -13.32 10.24
CA ASN A 74 -8.61 -12.84 9.07
C ASN A 74 -7.64 -12.66 7.88
N SER A 75 -7.73 -13.54 6.89
CA SER A 75 -6.90 -13.51 5.67
C SER A 75 -7.03 -12.20 4.88
N ASN A 76 -8.18 -11.51 4.98
CA ASN A 76 -8.38 -10.21 4.35
C ASN A 76 -7.40 -9.15 4.85
N CYS A 77 -6.87 -9.27 6.08
CA CYS A 77 -5.85 -8.34 6.59
C CYS A 77 -4.56 -8.40 5.77
N ILE A 78 -4.12 -9.60 5.36
CA ILE A 78 -2.90 -9.77 4.55
C ILE A 78 -3.12 -9.15 3.17
N ILE A 79 -4.26 -9.46 2.53
CA ILE A 79 -4.61 -8.94 1.20
C ILE A 79 -4.74 -7.41 1.24
N TYR A 80 -5.38 -6.87 2.28
CA TYR A 80 -5.52 -5.43 2.47
C TYR A 80 -4.16 -4.74 2.62
N LEU A 81 -3.26 -5.27 3.45
CA LEU A 81 -1.91 -4.72 3.59
C LEU A 81 -1.11 -4.85 2.30
N ASN A 82 -1.31 -5.93 1.53
CA ASN A 82 -0.72 -6.10 0.20
C ASN A 82 -1.09 -4.93 -0.72
N ARG A 83 -2.39 -4.72 -0.94
CA ARG A 83 -2.93 -3.65 -1.79
C ARG A 83 -2.66 -2.25 -1.27
N LEU A 84 -2.67 -2.04 0.05
CA LEU A 84 -2.40 -0.74 0.64
C LEU A 84 -0.98 -0.25 0.32
N SER A 85 0.00 -1.14 0.28
CA SER A 85 1.35 -0.79 -0.13
C SER A 85 1.42 -0.42 -1.62
N ASP A 86 0.67 -1.12 -2.47
CA ASP A 86 0.60 -0.82 -3.90
C ASP A 86 -0.03 0.56 -4.11
N LEU A 87 -1.09 0.89 -3.37
CA LEU A 87 -1.68 2.22 -3.36
C LEU A 87 -0.65 3.30 -2.99
N PHE A 88 0.14 3.10 -1.93
CA PHE A 88 1.18 4.07 -1.56
C PHE A 88 2.29 4.21 -2.61
N PHE A 89 2.61 3.14 -3.34
CA PHE A 89 3.53 3.20 -4.48
C PHE A 89 2.97 4.09 -5.60
N VAL A 90 1.73 3.83 -6.01
CA VAL A 90 1.06 4.57 -7.09
C VAL A 90 0.85 6.03 -6.71
N MET A 91 0.42 6.31 -5.46
CA MET A 91 0.29 7.68 -4.96
C MET A 91 1.62 8.42 -4.92
N GLY A 92 2.73 7.75 -4.56
CA GLY A 92 4.06 8.35 -4.59
C GLY A 92 4.43 8.88 -5.98
N ARG A 93 4.24 8.04 -6.99
CA ARG A 93 4.44 8.39 -8.40
C ARG A 93 3.51 9.51 -8.88
N LEU A 94 2.24 9.45 -8.48
CA LEU A 94 1.24 10.44 -8.84
C LEU A 94 1.58 11.81 -8.27
N ILE A 95 2.05 11.86 -7.03
CA ILE A 95 2.50 13.11 -6.41
C ILE A 95 3.73 13.65 -7.13
N ASN A 96 4.72 12.82 -7.46
CA ASN A 96 5.88 13.26 -8.25
C ASN A 96 5.43 13.89 -9.57
N LYS A 97 4.58 13.18 -10.33
CA LYS A 97 4.01 13.69 -11.59
C LYS A 97 3.29 15.03 -11.40
N ARG A 98 2.44 15.16 -10.38
CA ARG A 98 1.66 16.39 -10.10
C ARG A 98 2.52 17.56 -9.63
N TYR A 99 3.65 17.29 -8.97
CA TYR A 99 4.63 18.31 -8.60
C TYR A 99 5.59 18.67 -9.75
N GLY A 100 5.45 18.05 -10.93
CA GLY A 100 6.35 18.26 -12.06
C GLY A 100 7.73 17.61 -11.88
N ASN A 101 7.88 16.70 -10.92
CA ASN A 101 9.09 15.92 -10.73
C ASN A 101 8.98 14.59 -11.49
N GLU A 102 10.04 14.20 -12.19
CA GLU A 102 10.10 12.86 -12.76
C GLU A 102 10.41 11.83 -11.66
N ASP A 103 9.82 10.65 -11.79
CA ASP A 103 10.22 9.50 -10.99
C ASP A 103 11.71 9.19 -11.29
N ILE A 104 12.47 8.78 -10.27
CA ILE A 104 13.91 8.53 -10.44
C ILE A 104 14.10 7.10 -10.98
N PRO A 105 14.39 6.90 -12.28
CA PRO A 105 14.62 5.56 -12.79
C PRO A 105 15.95 5.03 -12.26
N TRP A 106 15.97 3.77 -11.83
CA TRP A 106 17.21 3.05 -11.59
C TRP A 106 17.86 2.73 -12.93
N LYS A 107 19.06 3.30 -13.16
CA LYS A 107 19.88 3.05 -14.35
C LYS A 107 21.02 2.09 -13.95
N ILE A 108 21.18 1.01 -14.73
CA ILE A 108 22.33 0.09 -14.67
C ILE A 108 23.51 0.74 -15.36
#